data_AF-A0A8C7TG58-F1
#
_entry.id   AF-A0A8C7TG58-F1
#
_cell.length_a   1.000
_cell.length_b   1.000
_cell.length_c   1.000
_cell.angle_alpha   90.00
_cell.angle_beta   90.00
_cell.angle_gamma   90.00
#
_symmetry.space_group_name_H-M   'P 1'
#
loop_
_entity.id
_entity.type
_entity.pdbx_description
1 polymer ?
#
loop_
_entity_poly.entity_id
_entity_poly.type
_entity_poly.pdbx_seq_one_letter_code
_entity_poly.pdbx_strand_id
1 'polypeptide(L)'
;MMVAHPRPLLVILLQLLLSCLPALGYSSNRFFYQDILNGNGNGEIHFNGVKLHVDSSQPSVFALRGSNATLSCRYWYEPELSSPRRVRVKWSWLPIVGGHETDVLVAIGPRIHSFGDFRDRVHLRQDSPGDASLVMTELQLNDTGRYRCEVIDGLEDKSATVNLELRGVVFPYQPPHGRYNLTYHDAQQVCQEQDSTLATFEQLFQAWEEGLDWCNAGWLADGTVQYPITKSRSPCGGLGLAPGVRSYGRRHRHLHRYDAFCFSSSLRGDTHTHTHTHTHTHTHTHTHTHTHTHTHTHTHTHYTGTHYTGADIEIIHPTTSVKHSPSIV
;
A
#
# COMPACT_ATOMS: atom_id res chain seq x y z
N MET A 1 -57.83 -56.53 -40.95
CA MET A 1 -58.65 -55.86 -39.91
C MET A 1 -58.25 -54.40 -39.86
N MET A 2 -59.25 -53.56 -39.65
CA MET A 2 -59.31 -52.12 -39.95
C MET A 2 -58.19 -51.26 -39.35
N VAL A 3 -57.64 -50.42 -40.23
CA VAL A 3 -57.07 -49.11 -39.92
C VAL A 3 -58.21 -48.20 -39.47
N ALA A 4 -58.03 -47.49 -38.36
CA ALA A 4 -58.88 -46.38 -37.96
C ALA A 4 -58.01 -45.28 -37.33
N HIS A 5 -57.92 -44.13 -38.00
CA HIS A 5 -57.66 -42.86 -37.34
C HIS A 5 -58.95 -42.39 -36.67
N PRO A 6 -58.86 -41.91 -35.42
CA PRO A 6 -59.28 -40.53 -35.13
C PRO A 6 -58.30 -39.88 -34.12
N ARG A 7 -58.18 -38.58 -33.90
CA ARG A 7 -58.90 -37.35 -34.28
C ARG A 7 -57.96 -36.19 -33.88
N PRO A 8 -57.99 -35.04 -34.57
CA PRO A 8 -57.08 -33.89 -34.38
C PRO A 8 -57.44 -33.05 -33.13
N LEU A 9 -57.81 -33.70 -32.04
CA LEU A 9 -58.23 -33.06 -30.79
C LEU A 9 -57.12 -33.02 -29.73
N LEU A 10 -56.05 -33.82 -29.89
CA LEU A 10 -54.93 -33.79 -28.94
C LEU A 10 -53.96 -32.62 -29.18
N VAL A 11 -53.89 -32.10 -30.41
CA VAL A 11 -53.00 -30.97 -30.75
C VAL A 11 -53.65 -29.62 -30.39
N ILE A 12 -54.99 -29.54 -30.39
CA ILE A 12 -55.72 -28.34 -29.99
C ILE A 12 -55.79 -28.19 -28.45
N LEU A 13 -55.68 -29.29 -27.69
CA LEU A 13 -55.61 -29.23 -26.23
C LEU A 13 -54.24 -28.74 -25.71
N LEU A 14 -53.16 -28.89 -26.50
CA LEU A 14 -51.82 -28.41 -26.13
C LEU A 14 -51.57 -26.93 -26.52
N GLN A 15 -52.35 -26.38 -27.45
CA GLN A 15 -52.27 -24.97 -27.87
C GLN A 15 -53.24 -24.04 -27.09
N LEU A 16 -54.23 -24.59 -26.38
CA LEU A 16 -55.15 -23.83 -25.50
C LEU A 16 -54.74 -23.85 -24.02
N LEU A 17 -53.68 -24.56 -23.64
CA LEU A 17 -53.03 -24.47 -22.32
C LEU A 17 -51.88 -23.44 -22.28
N LEU A 18 -51.58 -22.79 -23.41
CA LEU A 18 -50.52 -21.78 -23.53
C LEU A 18 -51.03 -20.32 -23.50
N SER A 19 -52.32 -20.10 -23.24
CA SER A 19 -52.94 -18.76 -23.14
C SER A 19 -53.33 -18.36 -21.71
N CYS A 20 -52.80 -19.04 -20.69
CA CYS A 20 -53.02 -18.68 -19.28
C CYS A 20 -51.73 -18.72 -18.45
N LEU A 21 -50.70 -18.01 -18.91
CA LEU A 21 -49.58 -17.59 -18.07
C LEU A 21 -49.64 -16.07 -17.91
N PRO A 22 -50.06 -15.55 -16.75
CA PRO A 22 -49.81 -14.15 -16.45
C PRO A 22 -48.29 -13.96 -16.48
N ALA A 23 -47.83 -12.92 -17.18
CA ALA A 23 -46.45 -12.48 -17.11
C ALA A 23 -46.05 -12.45 -15.62
N LEU A 24 -45.07 -13.28 -15.25
CA LEU A 24 -44.41 -13.22 -13.95
C LEU A 24 -43.60 -11.93 -13.91
N GLY A 25 -44.33 -10.84 -13.74
CA GLY A 25 -43.82 -9.56 -13.30
C GLY A 25 -43.23 -9.77 -11.93
N TYR A 26 -41.93 -9.59 -11.87
CA TYR A 26 -41.08 -9.70 -10.70
C TYR A 26 -41.66 -8.86 -9.54
N SER A 27 -42.33 -9.54 -8.63
CA SER A 27 -42.76 -8.98 -7.35
C SER A 27 -41.59 -9.07 -6.38
N SER A 28 -41.01 -7.93 -6.04
CA SER A 28 -40.82 -7.49 -4.65
C SER A 28 -39.75 -6.39 -4.63
N ASN A 29 -40.18 -5.14 -4.61
CA ASN A 29 -39.52 -4.06 -3.88
C ASN A 29 -40.53 -2.93 -3.69
N ARG A 30 -41.54 -3.24 -2.88
CA ARG A 30 -42.46 -2.26 -2.32
C ARG A 30 -41.70 -1.53 -1.20
N PHE A 31 -40.78 -0.65 -1.58
CA PHE A 31 -40.19 0.30 -0.65
C PHE A 31 -41.23 1.39 -0.40
N PHE A 32 -41.91 1.27 0.73
CA PHE A 32 -42.65 2.37 1.33
C PHE A 32 -41.64 3.45 1.75
N TYR A 33 -41.59 4.56 1.02
CA TYR A 33 -40.98 5.79 1.53
C TYR A 33 -42.06 6.57 2.27
N GLN A 34 -42.07 6.44 3.60
CA GLN A 34 -42.61 7.47 4.47
C GLN A 34 -41.58 8.59 4.53
N ASP A 35 -41.82 9.64 3.76
CA ASP A 35 -41.88 11.02 4.26
C ASP A 35 -42.59 11.88 3.21
N ILE A 36 -43.93 11.79 3.27
CA ILE A 36 -44.85 12.78 2.71
C ILE A 36 -44.75 14.01 3.63
N LEU A 37 -44.03 15.04 3.18
CA LEU A 37 -44.23 16.38 3.71
C LEU A 37 -45.06 17.19 2.73
N ASN A 38 -46.37 17.15 2.99
CA ASN A 38 -47.31 18.26 2.89
C ASN A 38 -47.02 19.30 1.80
N GLY A 39 -47.46 19.02 0.57
CA GLY A 39 -47.35 19.94 -0.56
C GLY A 39 -48.39 19.62 -1.63
N ASN A 40 -49.20 20.61 -1.94
CA ASN A 40 -50.33 20.58 -2.85
C ASN A 40 -49.97 20.00 -4.24
N GLY A 41 -50.43 18.78 -4.53
CA GLY A 41 -50.99 18.36 -5.83
C GLY A 41 -50.20 18.52 -7.13
N ASN A 42 -48.95 18.96 -7.11
CA ASN A 42 -48.15 19.21 -8.31
C ASN A 42 -46.84 18.45 -8.17
N GLY A 43 -46.70 17.36 -8.93
CA GLY A 43 -45.50 16.50 -8.96
C GLY A 43 -44.29 17.20 -9.58
N GLU A 44 -43.84 18.29 -8.96
CA GLU A 44 -42.63 18.99 -9.31
C GLU A 44 -41.49 18.38 -8.50
N ILE A 45 -40.72 17.51 -9.16
CA ILE A 45 -39.48 16.98 -8.60
C ILE A 45 -38.52 18.17 -8.53
N HIS A 46 -38.40 18.78 -7.35
CA HIS A 46 -37.48 19.89 -7.11
C HIS A 46 -36.03 19.34 -7.10
N PHE A 47 -35.43 19.19 -8.29
CA PHE A 47 -33.98 19.24 -8.40
C PHE A 47 -33.57 20.69 -8.17
N ASN A 48 -33.52 21.11 -6.91
CA ASN A 48 -32.81 22.33 -6.54
C ASN A 48 -31.39 22.15 -7.09
N GLY A 49 -30.94 23.04 -7.98
CA GLY A 49 -29.65 23.02 -8.68
C GLY A 49 -28.44 23.20 -7.76
N VAL A 50 -28.41 22.44 -6.67
CA VAL A 50 -27.36 22.33 -5.69
C VAL A 50 -26.45 21.21 -6.14
N LYS A 51 -25.17 21.50 -6.32
CA LYS A 51 -24.16 20.55 -6.75
C LYS A 51 -23.27 20.15 -5.57
N LEU A 52 -23.10 18.84 -5.37
CA LEU A 52 -22.09 18.34 -4.45
C LEU A 52 -20.68 18.45 -5.04
N HIS A 53 -19.73 18.89 -4.21
CA HIS A 53 -18.30 18.93 -4.50
C HIS A 53 -17.54 18.16 -3.42
N VAL A 54 -16.47 17.45 -3.83
CA VAL A 54 -15.57 16.73 -2.94
C VAL A 54 -14.15 16.98 -3.43
N ASP A 55 -13.26 17.34 -2.51
CA ASP A 55 -11.86 17.63 -2.82
C ASP A 55 -10.92 17.19 -1.69
N SER A 56 -9.65 16.99 -2.06
CA SER A 56 -8.56 16.76 -1.12
C SER A 56 -7.47 17.82 -1.28
N SER A 57 -7.23 18.57 -0.21
CA SER A 57 -6.13 19.54 -0.16
C SER A 57 -4.73 18.92 -0.25
N GLN A 58 -4.62 17.63 0.06
CA GLN A 58 -3.36 16.88 0.08
C GLN A 58 -3.56 15.58 -0.70
N PRO A 59 -3.21 15.54 -2.01
CA PRO A 59 -3.38 14.34 -2.83
C PRO A 59 -2.38 13.23 -2.48
N SER A 60 -1.27 13.55 -1.81
CA SER A 60 -0.30 12.60 -1.28
C SER A 60 0.11 12.98 0.14
N VAL A 61 0.19 11.98 1.02
CA VAL A 61 0.57 12.11 2.43
C VAL A 61 1.74 11.17 2.70
N PHE A 62 2.82 11.72 3.25
CA PHE A 62 4.00 10.95 3.66
C PHE A 62 4.04 10.84 5.18
N ALA A 63 4.14 9.62 5.70
CA ALA A 63 4.13 9.37 7.14
C ALA A 63 5.20 8.36 7.56
N LEU A 64 5.42 8.23 8.87
CA LEU A 64 6.31 7.20 9.44
C LEU A 64 5.49 6.03 9.97
N ARG A 65 6.08 4.84 10.01
CA ARG A 65 5.43 3.69 10.63
C ARG A 65 5.20 3.95 12.12
N GLY A 66 4.03 3.54 12.61
CA GLY A 66 3.57 3.78 13.97
C GLY A 66 3.13 5.22 14.26
N SER A 67 3.26 6.15 13.30
CA SER A 67 2.69 7.50 13.43
C SER A 67 1.21 7.53 13.05
N ASN A 68 0.59 8.69 13.20
CA ASN A 68 -0.78 8.94 12.73
C ASN A 68 -0.73 9.74 11.42
N ALA A 69 -1.63 9.44 10.49
CA ALA A 69 -1.83 10.25 9.28
C ALA A 69 -3.27 10.73 9.19
N THR A 70 -3.46 11.88 8.55
CA THR A 70 -4.78 12.39 8.19
C THR A 70 -4.87 12.51 6.68
N LEU A 71 -5.80 11.78 6.08
CA LEU A 71 -6.09 11.86 4.65
C LEU A 71 -7.20 12.89 4.46
N SER A 72 -6.84 14.03 3.85
CA SER A 72 -7.77 15.15 3.65
C SER A 72 -8.96 14.73 2.77
N CYS A 73 -10.17 15.04 3.21
CA CYS A 73 -11.36 15.00 2.36
C CYS A 73 -12.34 16.05 2.85
N ARG A 74 -12.69 17.00 1.98
CA ARG A 74 -13.66 18.05 2.28
C ARG A 74 -14.74 18.03 1.21
N TYR A 75 -15.98 18.19 1.63
CA TYR A 75 -17.12 18.33 0.74
C TYR A 75 -17.92 19.59 1.05
N TRP A 76 -18.53 20.15 0.02
CA TRP A 76 -19.40 21.32 0.12
C TRP A 76 -20.43 21.31 -1.01
N TYR A 77 -21.38 22.23 -0.91
CA TYR A 77 -22.47 22.37 -1.87
C TYR A 77 -22.43 23.75 -2.52
N GLU A 78 -22.75 23.80 -3.81
CA GLU A 78 -22.91 25.05 -4.54
C GLU A 78 -24.33 25.11 -5.16
N PRO A 79 -25.18 26.08 -4.77
CA PRO A 79 -24.98 27.07 -3.70
C PRO A 79 -24.99 26.46 -2.30
N GLU A 80 -24.48 27.20 -1.31
CA GLU A 80 -24.48 26.76 0.09
C GLU A 80 -25.90 26.46 0.57
N LEU A 81 -26.03 25.38 1.33
CA LEU A 81 -27.31 24.91 1.83
C LEU A 81 -27.74 25.68 3.08
N SER A 82 -29.03 26.01 3.15
CA SER A 82 -29.64 26.60 4.35
C SER A 82 -29.75 25.62 5.53
N SER A 83 -29.70 24.31 5.26
CA SER A 83 -29.71 23.26 6.28
C SER A 83 -28.80 22.10 5.87
N PRO A 84 -28.09 21.48 6.82
CA PRO A 84 -27.17 20.39 6.52
C PRO A 84 -27.93 19.15 6.05
N ARG A 85 -27.49 18.59 4.92
CA ARG A 85 -28.00 17.31 4.41
C ARG A 85 -27.29 16.13 5.06
N ARG A 86 -28.02 15.03 5.21
CA ARG A 86 -27.49 13.79 5.77
C ARG A 86 -26.77 13.00 4.68
N VAL A 87 -25.47 13.19 4.57
CA VAL A 87 -24.62 12.47 3.62
C VAL A 87 -24.09 11.16 4.18
N ARG A 88 -23.78 10.22 3.28
CA ARG A 88 -22.98 9.03 3.55
C ARG A 88 -21.56 9.28 3.08
N VAL A 89 -20.59 9.11 3.97
CA VAL A 89 -19.16 9.15 3.63
C VAL A 89 -18.64 7.72 3.61
N LYS A 90 -17.92 7.36 2.55
CA LYS A 90 -17.26 6.07 2.40
C LYS A 90 -15.79 6.30 2.10
N TRP A 91 -14.93 5.72 2.92
CA TRP A 91 -13.51 5.58 2.64
C TRP A 91 -13.20 4.15 2.22
N SER A 92 -12.39 4.03 1.19
CA SER A 92 -11.95 2.75 0.67
C SER A 92 -10.49 2.77 0.25
N TRP A 93 -9.87 1.59 0.30
CA TRP A 93 -8.52 1.34 -0.18
C TRP A 93 -8.56 0.74 -1.58
N LEU A 94 -7.82 1.34 -2.48
CA LEU A 94 -7.77 1.00 -3.90
C LEU A 94 -6.45 0.28 -4.22
N PRO A 95 -6.50 -1.00 -4.63
CA PRO A 95 -5.31 -1.68 -5.10
C PRO A 95 -4.74 -1.01 -6.35
N ILE A 96 -3.41 -0.94 -6.45
CA ILE A 96 -2.70 -0.33 -7.59
C ILE A 96 -2.86 -1.17 -8.86
N VAL A 97 -3.00 -2.50 -8.71
CA VAL A 97 -3.14 -3.46 -9.81
C VAL A 97 -4.40 -4.29 -9.58
N GLY A 98 -5.29 -4.31 -10.58
CA GLY A 98 -6.55 -5.07 -10.65
C GLY A 98 -6.90 -5.90 -9.42
N GLY A 99 -7.79 -5.35 -8.59
CA GLY A 99 -8.30 -5.99 -7.38
C GLY A 99 -9.59 -5.31 -6.94
N HIS A 100 -10.24 -5.87 -5.91
CA HIS A 100 -11.45 -5.29 -5.37
C HIS A 100 -11.12 -4.14 -4.42
N GLU A 101 -11.88 -3.05 -4.55
CA GLU A 101 -11.93 -2.00 -3.56
C GLU A 101 -12.25 -2.59 -2.20
N THR A 102 -11.43 -2.26 -1.20
CA THR A 102 -11.65 -2.71 0.18
C THR A 102 -12.22 -1.55 0.98
N ASP A 103 -13.38 -1.76 1.60
CA ASP A 103 -13.97 -0.76 2.47
C ASP A 103 -13.06 -0.54 3.70
N VAL A 104 -12.79 0.72 4.03
CA VAL A 104 -11.97 1.11 5.19
C VAL A 104 -12.89 1.60 6.30
N LEU A 105 -13.75 2.56 5.97
CA LEU A 105 -14.70 3.18 6.90
C LEU A 105 -15.94 3.67 6.15
N VAL A 106 -17.10 3.55 6.78
CA VAL A 106 -18.37 4.12 6.31
C VAL A 106 -18.99 4.91 7.44
N ALA A 107 -19.47 6.11 7.15
CA ALA A 107 -20.19 6.95 8.10
C ALA A 107 -21.51 7.49 7.52
N ILE A 108 -22.55 7.54 8.35
CA ILE A 108 -23.83 8.19 8.05
C ILE A 108 -24.27 8.99 9.29
N GLY A 109 -24.03 10.30 9.26
CA GLY A 109 -24.17 11.16 10.44
C GLY A 109 -23.25 10.68 11.57
N PRO A 110 -23.75 10.41 12.79
CA PRO A 110 -22.92 9.98 13.91
C PRO A 110 -22.57 8.48 13.88
N ARG A 111 -23.15 7.70 12.97
CA ARG A 111 -22.92 6.26 12.90
C ARG A 111 -21.71 6.00 12.03
N ILE A 112 -20.66 5.39 12.60
CA ILE A 112 -19.42 5.05 11.92
C ILE A 112 -19.22 3.54 12.01
N HIS A 113 -18.75 2.94 10.93
CA HIS A 113 -18.36 1.53 10.88
C HIS A 113 -17.03 1.39 10.13
N SER A 114 -16.03 0.80 10.79
CA SER A 114 -14.71 0.46 10.22
C SER A 114 -14.63 -1.02 9.89
N PHE A 115 -13.82 -1.39 8.90
CA PHE A 115 -13.75 -2.74 8.34
C PHE A 115 -12.32 -3.32 8.40
N GLY A 116 -12.21 -4.65 8.34
CA GLY A 116 -10.93 -5.36 8.22
C GLY A 116 -9.89 -4.98 9.28
N ASP A 117 -8.63 -4.87 8.85
CA ASP A 117 -7.47 -4.51 9.68
C ASP A 117 -7.47 -3.02 10.08
N PHE A 118 -8.43 -2.23 9.58
CA PHE A 118 -8.60 -0.82 9.93
C PHE A 118 -9.49 -0.62 11.16
N ARG A 119 -10.15 -1.67 11.66
CA ARG A 119 -10.98 -1.59 12.87
C ARG A 119 -10.18 -1.00 14.02
N ASP A 120 -10.83 -0.08 14.75
CA ASP A 120 -10.30 0.63 15.91
C ASP A 120 -9.09 1.55 15.65
N ARG A 121 -8.53 1.56 14.43
CA ARG A 121 -7.40 2.42 14.05
C ARG A 121 -7.81 3.64 13.23
N VAL A 122 -9.04 3.67 12.71
CA VAL A 122 -9.52 4.72 11.81
C VAL A 122 -10.77 5.43 12.32
N HIS A 123 -10.84 6.73 12.13
CA HIS A 123 -12.01 7.56 12.45
C HIS A 123 -12.09 8.78 11.53
N LEU A 124 -13.26 9.44 11.49
CA LEU A 124 -13.42 10.70 10.76
C LEU A 124 -13.06 11.88 11.65
N ARG A 125 -12.32 12.83 11.08
CA ARG A 125 -12.17 14.17 11.65
C ARG A 125 -13.36 15.02 11.27
N GLN A 126 -13.99 15.67 12.26
CA GLN A 126 -15.21 16.46 12.09
C GLN A 126 -15.04 17.87 12.66
N ASP A 127 -13.90 18.51 12.39
CA ASP A 127 -13.55 19.83 12.95
C ASP A 127 -14.44 20.95 12.41
N SER A 128 -15.03 20.74 11.21
CA SER A 128 -15.89 21.73 10.54
C SER A 128 -16.96 21.01 9.70
N PRO A 129 -18.11 21.66 9.43
CA PRO A 129 -19.09 21.15 8.47
C PRO A 129 -18.42 20.83 7.13
N GLY A 130 -18.70 19.66 6.58
CA GLY A 130 -18.07 19.21 5.34
C GLY A 130 -16.69 18.56 5.50
N ASP A 131 -16.10 18.52 6.70
CA ASP A 131 -14.87 17.74 6.93
C ASP A 131 -15.21 16.25 7.04
N ALA A 132 -14.65 15.48 6.11
CA ALA A 132 -14.77 14.03 6.00
C ALA A 132 -13.38 13.37 6.00
N SER A 133 -12.37 14.06 6.52
CA SER A 133 -10.99 13.57 6.52
C SER A 133 -10.85 12.30 7.36
N LEU A 134 -10.12 11.31 6.83
CA LEU A 134 -9.84 10.06 7.54
C LEU A 134 -8.59 10.22 8.39
N VAL A 135 -8.71 9.99 9.70
CA VAL A 135 -7.56 9.88 10.59
C VAL A 135 -7.24 8.40 10.79
N MET A 136 -6.00 8.04 10.50
CA MET A 136 -5.46 6.69 10.69
C MET A 136 -4.40 6.75 11.79
N THR A 137 -4.47 5.81 12.72
CA THR A 137 -3.55 5.68 13.86
C THR A 137 -2.69 4.44 13.73
N GLU A 138 -1.49 4.49 14.32
CA GLU A 138 -0.55 3.36 14.35
C GLU A 138 -0.32 2.76 12.96
N LEU A 139 0.18 3.60 12.03
CA LEU A 139 0.36 3.19 10.64
C LEU A 139 1.25 1.95 10.49
N GLN A 140 0.78 1.01 9.68
CA GLN A 140 1.42 -0.26 9.37
C GLN A 140 1.95 -0.27 7.93
N LEU A 141 2.89 -1.18 7.61
CA LEU A 141 3.48 -1.28 6.27
C LEU A 141 2.44 -1.49 5.15
N ASN A 142 1.42 -2.31 5.43
CA ASN A 142 0.30 -2.61 4.54
C ASN A 142 -0.72 -1.47 4.40
N ASP A 143 -0.65 -0.41 5.22
CA ASP A 143 -1.52 0.75 5.09
C ASP A 143 -1.09 1.65 3.90
N THR A 144 0.09 1.44 3.33
CA THR A 144 0.54 2.16 2.12
C THR A 144 -0.42 1.89 0.96
N GLY A 145 -0.83 2.95 0.26
CA GLY A 145 -1.65 2.80 -0.94
C GLY A 145 -2.53 4.00 -1.21
N ARG A 146 -3.46 3.81 -2.15
CA ARG A 146 -4.36 4.86 -2.61
C ARG A 146 -5.72 4.70 -1.96
N TYR A 147 -6.19 5.75 -1.33
CA TYR A 147 -7.48 5.80 -0.64
C TYR A 147 -8.45 6.68 -1.42
N ARG A 148 -9.72 6.27 -1.45
CA ARG A 148 -10.80 7.05 -2.05
C ARG A 148 -11.79 7.48 -0.97
N CYS A 149 -12.05 8.77 -0.92
CA CYS A 149 -13.15 9.35 -0.18
C CYS A 149 -14.32 9.55 -1.13
N GLU A 150 -15.43 8.89 -0.88
CA GLU A 150 -16.67 9.01 -1.65
C GLU A 150 -17.76 9.59 -0.74
N VAL A 151 -18.37 10.68 -1.17
CA VAL A 151 -19.48 11.34 -0.48
C VAL A 151 -20.74 11.17 -1.32
N ILE A 152 -21.77 10.63 -0.70
CA ILE A 152 -23.02 10.21 -1.35
C ILE A 152 -24.18 10.96 -0.70
N ASP A 153 -24.92 11.72 -1.49
CA ASP A 153 -26.15 12.44 -1.12
C ASP A 153 -27.31 12.00 -2.03
N GLY A 154 -28.14 11.07 -1.55
CA GLY A 154 -29.23 10.51 -2.34
C GLY A 154 -28.73 9.73 -3.57
N LEU A 155 -28.86 10.34 -4.75
CA LEU A 155 -28.39 9.79 -6.03
C LEU A 155 -27.11 10.46 -6.54
N GLU A 156 -26.62 11.51 -5.87
CA GLU A 156 -25.37 12.19 -6.24
C GLU A 156 -24.19 11.59 -5.48
N ASP A 157 -23.16 11.18 -6.21
CA ASP A 157 -21.88 10.73 -5.69
C ASP A 157 -20.72 11.54 -6.26
N LYS A 158 -19.80 11.93 -5.38
CA LYS A 158 -18.53 12.57 -5.73
C LYS A 158 -17.42 11.98 -4.90
N SER A 159 -16.22 11.96 -5.46
CA SER A 159 -15.07 11.38 -4.79
C SER A 159 -13.77 12.15 -5.04
N ALA A 160 -12.86 12.01 -4.08
CA ALA A 160 -11.47 12.43 -4.17
C ALA A 160 -10.56 11.28 -3.75
N THR A 161 -9.30 11.28 -4.22
CA THR A 161 -8.33 10.23 -3.89
C THR A 161 -7.10 10.82 -3.21
N VAL A 162 -6.54 10.09 -2.24
CA VAL A 162 -5.33 10.44 -1.51
C VAL A 162 -4.39 9.25 -1.48
N ASN A 163 -3.12 9.45 -1.85
CA ASN A 163 -2.08 8.44 -1.70
C ASN A 163 -1.42 8.56 -0.32
N LEU A 164 -1.31 7.46 0.41
CA LEU A 164 -0.55 7.37 1.64
C LEU A 164 0.72 6.57 1.38
N GLU A 165 1.86 7.18 1.64
CA GLU A 165 3.18 6.57 1.49
C GLU A 165 3.97 6.64 2.79
N LEU A 166 4.60 5.53 3.16
CA LEU A 166 5.51 5.52 4.29
C LEU A 166 6.91 5.97 3.87
N ARG A 167 7.53 6.81 4.68
CA ARG A 167 8.95 7.12 4.57
C ARG A 167 9.78 5.96 5.12
N GLY A 168 10.89 5.67 4.45
CA GLY A 168 11.75 4.56 4.80
C GLY A 168 12.99 4.49 3.95
N VAL A 169 13.68 3.36 4.06
CA VAL A 169 14.92 3.07 3.34
C VAL A 169 14.75 1.78 2.54
N VAL A 170 15.30 1.78 1.33
CA VAL A 170 15.45 0.57 0.52
C VAL A 170 16.86 0.02 0.73
N PHE A 171 16.97 -1.25 1.05
CA PHE A 171 18.25 -1.94 1.21
C PHE A 171 18.27 -3.24 0.39
N PRO A 172 19.41 -3.59 -0.23
CA PRO A 172 19.60 -4.88 -0.87
C PRO A 172 19.76 -5.99 0.18
N TYR A 173 19.15 -7.14 -0.06
CA TYR A 173 19.32 -8.35 0.75
C TYR A 173 19.89 -9.48 -0.11
N GLN A 174 21.02 -10.03 0.33
CA GLN A 174 21.68 -11.18 -0.26
C GLN A 174 21.80 -12.28 0.79
N PRO A 175 21.31 -13.51 0.54
CA PRO A 175 21.38 -14.57 1.54
C PRO A 175 22.83 -15.04 1.79
N PRO A 176 23.13 -15.59 2.99
CA PRO A 176 24.47 -16.06 3.35
C PRO A 176 25.01 -17.16 2.42
N HIS A 177 24.11 -17.95 1.82
CA HIS A 177 24.43 -19.07 0.92
C HIS A 177 24.83 -18.65 -0.50
N GLY A 178 25.04 -17.35 -0.75
CA GLY A 178 25.52 -16.80 -2.01
C GLY A 178 24.46 -16.03 -2.81
N ARG A 179 24.91 -15.33 -3.85
CA ARG A 179 24.06 -14.49 -4.73
C ARG A 179 23.04 -15.31 -5.50
N TYR A 180 21.91 -14.67 -5.79
CA TYR A 180 20.88 -15.18 -6.68
C TYR A 180 20.31 -16.53 -6.25
N ASN A 181 20.00 -16.64 -4.96
CA ASN A 181 19.49 -17.88 -4.38
C ASN A 181 18.06 -17.78 -3.84
N LEU A 182 17.36 -16.64 -4.02
CA LEU A 182 15.99 -16.47 -3.53
C LEU A 182 14.98 -16.57 -4.67
N THR A 183 13.98 -17.43 -4.55
CA THR A 183 12.75 -17.32 -5.34
C THR A 183 11.97 -16.07 -4.92
N TYR A 184 10.90 -15.71 -5.65
CA TYR A 184 10.08 -14.55 -5.26
C TYR A 184 9.47 -14.71 -3.87
N HIS A 185 9.01 -15.93 -3.54
CA HIS A 185 8.43 -16.21 -2.24
C HIS A 185 9.48 -16.20 -1.13
N ASP A 186 10.67 -16.74 -1.39
CA ASP A 186 11.79 -16.65 -0.45
C ASP A 186 12.16 -15.18 -0.19
N ALA A 187 12.21 -14.37 -1.26
CA ALA A 187 12.52 -12.93 -1.19
C ALA A 187 11.48 -12.17 -0.35
N GLN A 188 10.19 -12.49 -0.52
CA GLN A 188 9.13 -11.91 0.30
C GLN A 188 9.29 -12.29 1.77
N GLN A 189 9.58 -13.57 2.05
CA GLN A 189 9.74 -14.07 3.42
C GLN A 189 10.97 -13.44 4.10
N VAL A 190 12.13 -13.40 3.45
CA VAL A 190 13.34 -12.81 4.07
C VAL A 190 13.15 -11.33 4.35
N CYS A 191 12.47 -10.56 3.49
CA CYS A 191 12.16 -9.16 3.82
C CYS A 191 11.24 -9.09 5.05
N GLN A 192 10.21 -9.93 5.13
CA GLN A 192 9.31 -9.97 6.30
C GLN A 192 10.05 -10.32 7.58
N GLU A 193 11.00 -11.26 7.53
CA GLU A 193 11.87 -11.62 8.66
C GLU A 193 12.76 -10.44 9.12
N GLN A 194 13.04 -9.46 8.26
CA GLN A 194 13.74 -8.22 8.59
C GLN A 194 12.79 -7.06 8.94
N ASP A 195 11.55 -7.35 9.33
CA ASP A 195 10.50 -6.36 9.61
C ASP A 195 10.30 -5.35 8.45
N SER A 196 10.38 -5.87 7.23
CA SER A 196 10.34 -5.11 5.99
C SER A 196 9.46 -5.79 4.95
N THR A 197 9.20 -5.11 3.84
CA THR A 197 8.49 -5.69 2.69
C THR A 197 9.37 -5.63 1.46
N LEU A 198 9.08 -6.40 0.42
CA LEU A 198 9.69 -6.15 -0.89
C LEU A 198 9.44 -4.70 -1.31
N ALA A 199 10.48 -4.01 -1.79
CA ALA A 199 10.37 -2.65 -2.25
C ALA A 199 9.51 -2.56 -3.52
N THR A 200 8.74 -1.48 -3.66
CA THR A 200 8.11 -1.13 -4.94
C THR A 200 9.14 -0.55 -5.91
N PHE A 201 8.76 -0.43 -7.18
CA PHE A 201 9.61 0.25 -8.15
C PHE A 201 9.85 1.71 -7.77
N GLU A 202 8.81 2.41 -7.32
CA GLU A 202 8.87 3.81 -6.91
C GLU A 202 9.85 3.98 -5.74
N GLN A 203 9.79 3.10 -4.75
CA GLN A 203 10.73 3.10 -3.62
C GLN A 203 12.18 2.84 -4.06
N LEU A 204 12.41 1.85 -4.94
CA LEU A 204 13.74 1.57 -5.47
C LEU A 204 14.28 2.75 -6.31
N PHE A 205 13.41 3.36 -7.12
CA PHE A 205 13.75 4.47 -7.98
C PHE A 205 14.15 5.70 -7.15
N GLN A 206 13.37 6.03 -6.11
CA GLN A 206 13.73 7.08 -5.15
C GLN A 206 15.08 6.79 -4.48
N ALA A 207 15.30 5.57 -3.99
CA ALA A 207 16.58 5.21 -3.38
C ALA A 207 17.77 5.34 -4.36
N TRP A 208 17.57 5.04 -5.65
CA TRP A 208 18.57 5.27 -6.68
C TRP A 208 18.83 6.76 -6.96
N GLU A 209 17.79 7.60 -6.99
CA GLU A 209 17.93 9.06 -7.09
C GLU A 209 18.74 9.62 -5.90
N GLU A 210 18.59 8.99 -4.72
CA GLU A 210 19.35 9.29 -3.51
C GLU A 210 20.76 8.65 -3.48
N GLY A 211 21.13 7.90 -4.53
CA GLY A 211 22.50 7.41 -4.74
C GLY A 211 22.71 5.91 -4.52
N LEU A 212 21.66 5.10 -4.34
CA LEU A 212 21.78 3.65 -4.24
C LEU A 212 22.41 3.06 -5.51
N ASP A 213 23.58 2.42 -5.35
CA ASP A 213 24.32 1.76 -6.43
C ASP A 213 24.56 0.28 -6.05
N TRP A 214 23.82 -0.62 -6.68
CA TRP A 214 23.89 -2.05 -6.41
C TRP A 214 23.84 -2.88 -7.69
N CYS A 215 24.90 -3.64 -7.95
CA CYS A 215 25.04 -4.44 -9.17
C CYS A 215 24.68 -5.93 -8.97
N ASN A 216 23.65 -6.19 -8.18
CA ASN A 216 22.98 -7.48 -8.23
C ASN A 216 21.49 -7.25 -8.51
N ALA A 217 20.94 -8.08 -9.40
CA ALA A 217 19.52 -8.10 -9.69
C ALA A 217 18.72 -8.65 -8.51
N GLY A 218 17.69 -7.93 -8.08
CA GLY A 218 16.84 -8.30 -6.95
C GLY A 218 15.36 -8.23 -7.27
N TRP A 219 14.57 -9.05 -6.57
CA TRP A 219 13.11 -9.03 -6.64
C TRP A 219 12.52 -7.74 -6.08
N LEU A 220 11.43 -7.27 -6.71
CA LEU A 220 10.55 -6.20 -6.25
C LEU A 220 9.13 -6.71 -5.97
N ALA A 221 8.33 -5.89 -5.29
CA ALA A 221 6.99 -6.25 -4.81
C ALA A 221 6.05 -6.76 -5.92
N ASP A 222 6.15 -6.22 -7.13
CA ASP A 222 5.31 -6.59 -8.28
C ASP A 222 5.77 -7.90 -9.00
N GLY A 223 6.88 -8.50 -8.54
CA GLY A 223 7.49 -9.68 -9.14
C GLY A 223 8.36 -9.37 -10.37
N THR A 224 8.73 -8.10 -10.58
CA THR A 224 9.82 -7.74 -11.47
C THR A 224 11.17 -7.91 -10.77
N VAL A 225 12.22 -7.95 -11.58
CA VAL A 225 13.60 -8.06 -11.10
C VAL A 225 14.41 -6.92 -11.68
N GLN A 226 15.04 -6.14 -10.83
CA GLN A 226 15.73 -4.91 -11.23
C GLN A 226 17.03 -4.71 -10.45
N TYR A 227 17.90 -3.81 -10.90
CA TYR A 227 19.08 -3.36 -10.14
C TYR A 227 19.44 -1.90 -10.46
N PRO A 228 19.66 -1.05 -9.44
CA PRO A 228 20.02 0.35 -9.62
C PRO A 228 21.53 0.56 -9.77
N ILE A 229 21.95 1.32 -10.77
CA ILE A 229 23.34 1.75 -10.91
C ILE A 229 23.44 3.26 -11.15
N THR A 230 24.26 3.93 -10.34
CA THR A 230 24.64 5.34 -10.51
C THR A 230 25.87 5.47 -11.42
N LYS A 231 26.71 4.43 -11.49
CA LYS A 231 27.89 4.38 -12.36
C LYS A 231 27.89 3.11 -13.18
N SER A 232 27.95 3.26 -14.50
CA SER A 232 28.06 2.12 -15.41
C SER A 232 29.45 1.50 -15.37
N ARG A 233 29.48 0.17 -15.37
CA ARG A 233 30.70 -0.65 -15.26
C ARG A 233 30.60 -1.78 -16.27
N SER A 234 31.73 -2.34 -16.71
CA SER A 234 31.73 -3.48 -17.65
C SER A 234 30.82 -4.65 -17.21
N PRO A 235 30.92 -5.19 -15.97
CA PRO A 235 30.00 -6.23 -15.51
C PRO A 235 28.60 -5.71 -15.11
N CYS A 236 28.41 -4.40 -15.06
CA CYS A 236 27.29 -3.73 -14.40
C CYS A 236 26.74 -2.61 -15.26
N GLY A 237 25.86 -2.97 -16.18
CA GLY A 237 25.19 -2.01 -17.04
C GLY A 237 26.04 -1.51 -18.20
N GLY A 238 27.14 -2.18 -18.56
CA GLY A 238 27.91 -1.95 -19.79
C GLY A 238 28.72 -0.65 -19.79
N LEU A 239 29.93 -0.69 -20.35
CA LEU A 239 30.75 0.52 -20.45
C LEU A 239 30.06 1.58 -21.33
N GLY A 240 30.00 2.82 -20.85
CA GLY A 240 29.48 3.96 -21.61
C GLY A 240 27.95 4.07 -21.68
N LEU A 241 27.20 3.19 -21.01
CA LEU A 241 25.75 3.36 -20.88
C LEU A 241 25.42 4.33 -19.73
N ALA A 242 24.30 5.04 -19.87
CA ALA A 242 23.84 6.01 -18.88
C ALA A 242 23.44 5.33 -17.55
N PRO A 243 23.56 5.99 -16.39
CA PRO A 243 23.02 5.50 -15.13
C PRO A 243 21.51 5.16 -15.19
N GLY A 244 21.03 4.37 -14.24
CA GLY A 244 19.60 4.08 -14.11
C GLY A 244 19.28 2.77 -13.40
N VAL A 245 17.99 2.58 -13.14
CA VAL A 245 17.44 1.31 -12.70
C VAL A 245 17.28 0.38 -13.90
N ARG A 246 18.00 -0.74 -13.91
CA ARG A 246 17.97 -1.72 -14.99
C ARG A 246 16.96 -2.80 -14.67
N SER A 247 16.08 -3.09 -15.63
CA SER A 247 14.99 -4.05 -15.44
C SER A 247 15.20 -5.31 -16.29
N TYR A 248 15.01 -6.44 -15.64
CA TYR A 248 14.83 -7.75 -16.28
C TYR A 248 13.34 -8.06 -16.52
N GLY A 249 12.44 -7.16 -16.13
CA GLY A 249 10.99 -7.34 -16.23
C GLY A 249 10.47 -8.41 -15.27
N ARG A 250 9.24 -8.89 -15.53
CA ARG A 250 8.60 -9.94 -14.74
C ARG A 250 9.30 -11.28 -14.95
N ARG A 251 9.56 -11.99 -13.86
CA ARG A 251 10.25 -13.28 -13.86
C ARG A 251 9.38 -14.37 -13.22
N HIS A 252 9.70 -15.64 -13.51
CA HIS A 252 8.92 -16.76 -12.99
C HIS A 252 9.16 -16.94 -11.49
N ARG A 253 8.11 -16.72 -10.69
CA ARG A 253 8.17 -16.58 -9.22
C ARG A 253 8.74 -17.80 -8.49
N HIS A 254 8.60 -19.00 -9.06
CA HIS A 254 9.06 -20.25 -8.44
C HIS A 254 10.37 -20.81 -9.01
N LEU A 255 10.76 -20.40 -10.22
CA LEU A 255 11.86 -21.05 -10.95
C LEU A 255 13.10 -20.18 -11.01
N HIS A 256 12.93 -18.87 -11.11
CA HIS A 256 14.05 -17.95 -11.16
C HIS A 256 14.50 -17.58 -9.75
N ARG A 257 15.80 -17.33 -9.63
CA ARG A 257 16.42 -16.95 -8.36
C ARG A 257 17.23 -15.68 -8.53
N TYR A 258 17.10 -14.79 -7.56
CA TYR A 258 17.74 -13.47 -7.52
C TYR A 258 18.04 -13.08 -6.06
N ASP A 259 18.55 -11.88 -5.86
CA ASP A 259 18.61 -11.24 -4.54
C ASP A 259 17.24 -10.58 -4.25
N ALA A 260 17.13 -9.74 -3.23
CA ALA A 260 15.92 -8.96 -2.96
C ALA A 260 16.25 -7.49 -2.68
N PHE A 261 15.32 -6.59 -3.01
CA PHE A 261 15.32 -5.24 -2.45
C PHE A 261 14.19 -5.15 -1.44
N CYS A 262 14.54 -4.88 -0.19
CA CYS A 262 13.60 -4.74 0.89
C CYS A 262 13.41 -3.26 1.24
N PHE A 263 12.21 -2.88 1.60
CA PHE A 263 11.85 -1.56 2.10
C PHE A 263 11.48 -1.67 3.57
N SER A 264 12.23 -0.97 4.41
CA SER A 264 11.89 -0.79 5.82
C SER A 264 11.45 0.65 6.04
N SER A 265 10.30 0.82 6.69
CA SER A 265 9.84 2.15 7.10
C SER A 265 10.54 2.52 8.40
N SER A 266 11.11 3.72 8.46
CA SER A 266 11.85 4.17 9.64
C SER A 266 10.90 4.21 10.85
N LEU A 267 11.13 3.35 11.83
CA LEU A 267 10.46 3.40 13.12
C LEU A 267 10.94 4.63 13.91
N ARG A 268 10.06 5.22 14.71
CA ARG A 268 10.40 6.31 15.63
C ARG A 268 11.38 5.78 16.69
N GLY A 269 12.63 6.24 16.71
CA GLY A 269 13.63 5.85 17.69
C GLY A 269 14.63 6.96 17.99
N ASP A 270 14.87 7.20 19.29
CA ASP A 270 15.90 8.11 19.80
C ASP A 270 17.28 7.41 19.79
N THR A 271 18.28 8.08 19.23
CA THR A 271 19.64 7.57 19.09
C THR A 271 20.37 7.52 20.44
N HIS A 272 20.70 6.31 20.91
CA HIS A 272 21.62 6.10 22.03
C HIS A 272 22.88 5.37 21.52
N THR A 273 24.05 5.95 21.77
CA THR A 273 25.34 5.41 21.36
C THR A 273 25.85 4.39 22.38
N HIS A 274 26.09 3.15 21.93
CA HIS A 274 26.83 2.14 22.70
C HIS A 274 28.13 1.77 21.98
N THR A 275 29.23 1.72 22.73
CA THR A 275 30.56 1.39 22.22
C THR A 275 30.89 -0.06 22.56
N HIS A 276 31.02 -0.93 21.56
CA HIS A 276 31.54 -2.29 21.72
C HIS A 276 32.99 -2.39 21.21
N THR A 277 33.84 -3.12 21.92
CA THR A 277 35.24 -3.37 21.56
C THR A 277 35.42 -4.85 21.23
N HIS A 278 35.76 -5.18 19.97
CA HIS A 278 36.14 -6.54 19.57
C HIS A 278 37.66 -6.68 19.46
N THR A 279 38.20 -7.83 19.89
CA THR A 279 39.63 -8.16 19.79
C THR A 279 39.80 -9.37 18.86
N HIS A 280 40.40 -9.18 17.69
CA HIS A 280 40.78 -10.28 16.79
C HIS A 280 42.22 -10.73 17.06
N THR A 281 42.47 -12.05 17.07
CA THR A 281 43.80 -12.63 17.17
C THR A 281 44.11 -13.38 15.87
N HIS A 282 45.08 -12.90 15.08
CA HIS A 282 45.60 -13.62 13.92
C HIS A 282 46.84 -14.44 14.32
N THR A 283 46.91 -15.69 13.87
CA THR A 283 48.10 -16.55 14.04
C THR A 283 48.81 -16.67 12.69
N HIS A 284 50.01 -16.10 12.58
CA HIS A 284 50.93 -16.39 11.48
C HIS A 284 52.03 -17.33 11.96
N THR A 285 52.25 -18.40 11.21
CA THR A 285 53.33 -19.36 11.46
C THR A 285 54.65 -18.73 11.01
N HIS A 286 55.61 -18.76 11.95
CA HIS A 286 56.99 -18.26 11.91
C HIS A 286 57.23 -16.85 12.48
N THR A 287 57.59 -16.86 13.76
CA THR A 287 58.53 -16.00 14.49
C THR A 287 58.07 -14.57 14.84
N HIS A 288 57.80 -14.39 16.14
CA HIS A 288 57.43 -13.18 16.92
C HIS A 288 55.97 -12.68 16.82
N THR A 289 55.30 -12.69 17.98
CA THR A 289 53.92 -12.23 18.20
C THR A 289 53.89 -10.75 18.57
N HIS A 290 53.19 -9.92 17.79
CA HIS A 290 52.74 -8.58 18.19
C HIS A 290 51.21 -8.54 18.24
N THR A 291 50.65 -8.08 19.34
CA THR A 291 49.20 -7.85 19.50
C THR A 291 48.90 -6.41 19.12
N HIS A 292 48.11 -6.20 18.06
CA HIS A 292 47.55 -4.88 17.72
C HIS A 292 46.09 -4.82 18.15
N THR A 293 45.74 -3.80 18.95
CA THR A 293 44.34 -3.49 19.32
C THR A 293 43.82 -2.41 18.38
N HIS A 294 42.84 -2.73 17.53
CA HIS A 294 42.10 -1.74 16.74
C HIS A 294 40.76 -1.44 17.43
N THR A 295 40.47 -0.16 17.68
CA THR A 295 39.18 0.30 18.20
C THR A 295 38.31 0.72 17.01
N HIS A 296 37.23 -0.03 16.74
CA HIS A 296 36.18 0.38 15.80
C HIS A 296 35.01 0.98 16.55
N THR A 297 34.61 2.20 16.19
CA THR A 297 33.37 2.82 16.69
C THR A 297 32.24 2.43 15.74
N HIS A 298 31.38 1.50 16.17
CA HIS A 298 30.15 1.17 15.47
C HIS A 298 28.99 1.99 16.04
N THR A 299 28.27 2.69 15.17
CA THR A 299 27.00 3.33 15.54
C THR A 299 25.89 2.31 15.33
N HIS A 300 25.43 1.67 16.41
CA HIS A 300 24.24 0.80 16.35
C HIS A 300 22.98 1.60 16.68
N THR A 301 22.01 1.55 15.78
CA THR A 301 20.65 2.05 16.04
C THR A 301 19.85 0.92 16.68
N HIS A 302 19.68 0.95 18.00
CA HIS A 302 18.78 0.01 18.68
C HIS A 302 17.33 0.51 18.60
N TYR A 303 16.45 -0.31 18.05
CA TYR A 303 15.01 -0.09 18.06
C TYR A 303 14.42 -0.70 19.34
N THR A 304 14.05 0.13 20.32
CA THR A 304 13.32 -0.35 21.50
C THR A 304 11.84 -0.52 21.16
N GLY A 305 11.51 -1.61 20.47
CA GLY A 305 10.17 -2.19 20.52
C GLY A 305 10.04 -3.02 21.79
N THR A 306 9.08 -2.71 22.65
CA THR A 306 8.76 -3.53 23.82
C THR A 306 8.50 -4.98 23.39
N HIS A 307 9.41 -5.87 23.82
CA HIS A 307 9.49 -7.30 23.53
C HIS A 307 9.76 -7.67 22.06
N TYR A 308 11.03 -7.92 21.70
CA TYR A 308 11.59 -9.20 21.25
C TYR A 308 13.04 -8.96 20.80
N THR A 309 13.96 -9.81 21.23
CA THR A 309 15.40 -9.71 20.99
C THR A 309 15.78 -10.15 19.58
N GLY A 310 16.55 -9.32 18.86
CA GLY A 310 17.58 -9.77 17.91
C GLY A 310 17.27 -9.61 16.42
N ALA A 311 17.68 -8.47 15.85
CA ALA A 311 18.18 -8.38 14.48
C ALA A 311 19.11 -7.15 14.40
N ASP A 312 20.42 -7.37 14.32
CA ASP A 312 21.41 -6.33 14.07
C ASP A 312 21.30 -5.89 12.59
N ILE A 313 20.84 -4.66 12.34
CA ILE A 313 20.83 -4.06 11.00
C ILE A 313 22.16 -3.33 10.80
N GLU A 314 23.01 -3.84 9.91
CA GLU A 314 24.28 -3.22 9.54
C GLU A 314 24.06 -2.15 8.46
N ILE A 315 24.05 -0.86 8.85
CA ILE A 315 24.01 0.26 7.90
C ILE A 315 25.46 0.67 7.59
N ILE A 316 25.94 0.33 6.39
CA ILE A 316 27.28 0.72 5.92
C ILE A 316 27.25 2.20 5.51
N HIS A 317 27.85 3.08 6.32
CA HIS A 317 28.13 4.46 5.92
C HIS A 317 29.46 4.54 5.15
N PRO A 318 29.59 5.40 4.12
CA PRO A 318 30.85 5.59 3.41
C PRO A 318 31.87 6.32 4.30
N THR A 319 32.96 5.65 4.67
CA THR A 319 34.07 6.25 5.42
C THR A 319 34.88 7.22 4.55
N THR A 320 34.98 8.48 4.96
CA THR A 320 35.95 9.44 4.44
C THR A 320 37.31 9.20 5.09
N SER A 321 38.29 8.72 4.33
CA SER A 321 39.67 8.55 4.79
C SER A 321 40.42 9.89 4.72
N VAL A 322 40.65 10.53 5.87
CA VAL A 322 41.65 11.60 5.99
C VAL A 322 43.02 10.96 6.21
N LYS A 323 43.94 11.12 5.25
CA LYS A 323 45.34 10.71 5.39
C LYS A 323 46.05 11.62 6.40
N HIS A 324 46.69 11.05 7.42
CA HIS A 324 47.74 11.73 8.17
C HIS A 324 49.06 10.99 7.95
N SER A 325 50.10 11.74 7.57
CA SER A 325 51.48 11.25 7.45
C SER A 325 52.05 10.93 8.84
N PRO A 326 52.80 9.83 8.99
CA PRO A 326 53.45 9.53 10.26
C PRO A 326 54.68 10.43 10.45
N SER A 327 54.76 11.06 11.63
CA SER A 327 56.03 11.59 12.14
C SER A 327 56.76 10.47 12.88
N ILE A 328 58.01 10.25 12.50
CA ILE A 328 58.92 9.28 13.11
C ILE A 328 59.49 9.90 14.39
N VAL A 329 59.41 9.18 15.51
CA VAL A 329 60.37 9.28 16.63
C VAL A 329 60.89 7.89 16.91
#